data_AF-A0A4R4N5E2-F1
#
_entry.id   AF-A0A4R4N5E2-F1
#
_cell.length_a   1.000
_cell.length_b   1.000
_cell.length_c   1.000
_cell.angle_alpha   90.00
_cell.angle_beta   90.00
_cell.angle_gamma   90.00
#
_symmetry.space_group_name_H-M   'P 1'
#
loop_
_entity.id
_entity.type
_entity.pdbx_description
1 polymer ?
#
loop_
_entity_poly.entity_id
_entity_poly.type
_entity_poly.pdbx_seq_one_letter_code
_entity_poly.pdbx_strand_id
1 'polypeptide(L)'
;MWFDLRELRAAEEAAAQALTAARRAAPDLLSYDYRTVDKDLARAKAHTTGELTSYYGQLSTSLASRAKAQKIVQTVSVAGVGVERAEADRVEVLLIVNMGTVKETSGEDGLQQGFTQNRARLVMVRQESRWLVADLSTLLGTA
;
A
#
# COMPACT_ATOMS: atom_id res chain seq x y z
N MET A 1 27.44 -15.64 -21.43
CA MET A 1 27.88 -14.54 -20.54
C MET A 1 27.50 -13.13 -21.01
N TRP A 2 26.66 -12.94 -22.04
CA TRP A 2 26.10 -11.61 -22.40
C TRP A 2 24.62 -11.47 -22.00
N PHE A 3 23.91 -12.60 -21.89
CA PHE A 3 22.51 -12.67 -21.45
C PHE A 3 22.37 -12.31 -19.96
N ASP A 4 23.23 -12.85 -19.09
CA ASP A 4 23.22 -12.57 -17.64
C ASP A 4 23.36 -11.08 -17.31
N LEU A 5 24.18 -10.35 -18.07
CA LEU A 5 24.41 -8.92 -17.86
C LEU A 5 23.21 -8.05 -18.27
N ARG A 6 22.45 -8.47 -19.29
CA ARG A 6 21.24 -7.75 -19.71
C ARG A 6 20.10 -7.95 -18.71
N GLU A 7 19.94 -9.19 -18.24
CA GLU A 7 18.94 -9.52 -17.22
C GLU A 7 19.23 -8.83 -15.90
N LEU A 8 20.50 -8.81 -15.47
CA LEU A 8 20.90 -8.07 -14.26
C LEU A 8 20.57 -6.58 -14.35
N ARG A 9 20.91 -5.94 -15.48
CA ARG A 9 20.60 -4.50 -15.70
C ARG A 9 19.10 -4.24 -15.74
N ALA A 10 18.34 -5.12 -16.39
CA ALA A 10 16.89 -4.99 -16.43
C ALA A 10 16.27 -5.11 -15.03
N ALA A 11 16.78 -6.03 -14.20
CA ALA A 11 16.34 -6.18 -12.81
C ALA A 11 16.71 -4.96 -11.94
N GLU A 12 17.91 -4.40 -12.10
CA GLU A 12 18.33 -3.17 -11.41
C GLU A 12 17.45 -1.96 -11.78
N GLU A 13 17.15 -1.80 -13.06
CA GLU A 13 16.26 -0.73 -13.52
C GLU A 13 14.83 -0.92 -13.02
N ALA A 14 14.31 -2.15 -13.11
CA ALA A 14 12.99 -2.51 -12.58
C ALA A 14 12.91 -2.24 -11.07
N ALA A 15 13.94 -2.62 -10.31
CA ALA A 15 14.05 -2.35 -8.88
C ALA A 15 13.91 -0.86 -8.55
N ALA A 16 14.67 0.01 -9.24
CA ALA A 16 14.62 1.45 -9.01
C ALA A 16 13.25 2.07 -9.33
N GLN A 17 12.64 1.65 -10.45
CA GLN A 17 11.32 2.11 -10.86
C GLN A 17 10.23 1.62 -9.89
N ALA A 18 10.26 0.34 -9.53
CA ALA A 18 9.29 -0.27 -8.63
C ALA A 18 9.37 0.32 -7.21
N LEU A 19 10.58 0.60 -6.68
CA LEU A 19 10.74 1.30 -5.40
C LEU A 19 10.06 2.66 -5.40
N THR A 20 10.24 3.42 -6.49
CA THR A 20 9.65 4.75 -6.65
C THR A 20 8.13 4.67 -6.72
N ALA A 21 7.60 3.71 -7.47
CA ALA A 21 6.17 3.47 -7.58
C ALA A 21 5.55 2.99 -6.25
N ALA A 22 6.17 2.02 -5.58
CA ALA A 22 5.75 1.50 -4.28
C ALA A 22 5.69 2.60 -3.22
N ARG A 23 6.70 3.46 -3.15
CA ARG A 23 6.74 4.60 -2.21
C ARG A 23 5.58 5.58 -2.44
N ARG A 24 5.14 5.76 -3.68
CA ARG A 24 4.00 6.63 -4.04
C ARG A 24 2.65 5.95 -3.80
N ALA A 25 2.55 4.66 -4.12
CA ALA A 25 1.31 3.90 -3.98
C ALA A 25 0.97 3.61 -2.51
N ALA A 26 1.96 3.38 -1.64
CA ALA A 26 1.70 2.95 -0.27
C ALA A 26 0.84 3.92 0.56
N PRO A 27 1.08 5.25 0.57
CA PRO A 27 0.19 6.19 1.23
C PRO A 27 -1.23 6.16 0.67
N ASP A 28 -1.39 6.06 -0.65
CA ASP A 28 -2.71 6.01 -1.31
C ASP A 28 -3.46 4.71 -1.01
N LEU A 29 -2.74 3.58 -0.86
CA LEU A 29 -3.32 2.28 -0.56
C LEU A 29 -3.75 2.14 0.90
N LEU A 30 -3.04 2.81 1.81
CA LEU A 30 -3.15 2.58 3.25
C LEU A 30 -3.71 3.78 4.03
N SER A 31 -3.93 4.92 3.38
CA SER A 31 -4.55 6.10 4.01
C SER A 31 -5.99 6.27 3.53
N TYR A 32 -6.86 6.74 4.41
CA TYR A 32 -8.22 7.13 4.05
C TYR A 32 -8.77 8.11 5.07
N ASP A 33 -9.74 8.92 4.63
CA ASP A 33 -10.46 9.83 5.48
C ASP A 33 -11.96 9.55 5.35
N TYR A 34 -12.69 9.41 6.46
CA TYR A 34 -14.12 9.14 6.43
C TYR A 34 -14.94 10.11 5.55
N ARG A 35 -14.46 11.36 5.40
CA ARG A 35 -15.08 12.41 4.58
C ARG A 35 -14.92 12.14 3.08
N THR A 36 -13.86 11.45 2.69
CA THR A 36 -13.50 11.16 1.29
C THR A 36 -13.29 9.68 0.99
N VAL A 37 -13.68 8.80 1.91
CA VAL A 37 -13.29 7.37 1.91
C VAL A 37 -13.62 6.66 0.59
N ASP A 38 -14.75 6.96 -0.04
CA ASP A 38 -15.11 6.37 -1.33
C ASP A 38 -14.11 6.76 -2.44
N LYS A 39 -13.66 8.02 -2.44
CA LYS A 39 -12.65 8.53 -3.37
C LYS A 39 -11.25 8.00 -3.04
N ASP A 40 -10.92 7.90 -1.76
CA ASP A 40 -9.64 7.35 -1.31
C ASP A 40 -9.51 5.89 -1.72
N LEU A 41 -10.56 5.09 -1.53
CA LEU A 41 -10.58 3.68 -1.92
C LEU A 41 -10.58 3.49 -3.44
N ALA A 42 -11.24 4.38 -4.19
CA ALA A 42 -11.16 4.36 -5.66
C ALA A 42 -9.73 4.67 -6.16
N ARG A 43 -9.05 5.64 -5.54
CA ARG A 43 -7.65 5.98 -5.81
C ARG A 43 -6.72 4.82 -5.46
N ALA A 44 -6.91 4.21 -4.29
CA ALA A 44 -6.18 3.02 -3.85
C ALA A 44 -6.31 1.89 -4.88
N LYS A 45 -7.55 1.58 -5.30
CA LYS A 45 -7.84 0.55 -6.31
C LYS A 45 -7.11 0.81 -7.64
N ALA A 46 -6.95 2.08 -8.05
CA ALA A 46 -6.26 2.44 -9.30
C ALA A 46 -4.75 2.11 -9.29
N HIS A 47 -4.15 1.90 -8.11
CA HIS A 47 -2.77 1.43 -7.97
C HIS A 47 -2.64 -0.09 -8.01
N THR A 48 -3.74 -0.84 -8.00
CA THR A 48 -3.75 -2.29 -7.87
C THR A 48 -3.92 -3.00 -9.21
N THR A 49 -3.60 -4.30 -9.23
CA THR A 49 -3.97 -5.20 -10.32
C THR A 49 -4.33 -6.60 -9.78
N GLY A 50 -4.97 -7.42 -10.61
CA GLY A 50 -5.24 -8.83 -10.30
C GLY A 50 -6.16 -9.00 -9.10
N GLU A 51 -5.86 -9.99 -8.26
CA GLU A 51 -6.68 -10.31 -7.09
C GLU A 51 -6.79 -9.16 -6.08
N LEU A 52 -5.74 -8.34 -5.95
CA LEU A 52 -5.77 -7.19 -5.05
C LEU A 52 -6.83 -6.16 -5.48
N THR A 53 -7.06 -5.99 -6.78
CA THR A 53 -8.13 -5.11 -7.29
C THR A 53 -9.51 -5.61 -6.89
N SER A 54 -9.72 -6.93 -6.96
CA SER A 54 -10.96 -7.58 -6.53
C SER A 54 -11.16 -7.43 -5.03
N TYR A 55 -10.11 -7.66 -4.24
CA TYR A 55 -10.13 -7.51 -2.78
C TYR A 55 -10.49 -6.09 -2.36
N TYR A 56 -9.85 -5.06 -2.93
CA TYR A 56 -10.18 -3.66 -2.65
C TYR A 56 -11.63 -3.32 -3.04
N GLY A 57 -12.15 -3.93 -4.11
CA GLY A 57 -13.55 -3.81 -4.49
C GLY A 57 -14.49 -4.30 -3.39
N GLN A 58 -14.23 -5.48 -2.81
CA GLN A 58 -15.07 -6.07 -1.76
C GLN A 58 -14.91 -5.34 -0.41
N LEU A 59 -13.69 -4.99 -0.05
CA LEU A 59 -13.37 -4.29 1.21
C LEU A 59 -14.02 -2.90 1.26
N SER A 60 -14.15 -2.25 0.10
CA SER A 60 -14.51 -0.84 0.04
C SER A 60 -15.82 -0.50 0.74
N THR A 61 -16.86 -1.31 0.56
CA THR A 61 -18.19 -1.05 1.14
C THR A 61 -18.19 -1.11 2.67
N SER A 62 -17.63 -2.18 3.24
CA SER A 62 -17.61 -2.38 4.69
C SER A 62 -16.68 -1.40 5.39
N LEU A 63 -15.51 -1.13 4.79
CA LEU A 63 -14.54 -0.16 5.30
C LEU A 63 -15.10 1.27 5.25
N ALA A 64 -15.72 1.68 4.14
CA ALA A 64 -16.32 3.00 4.02
C ALA A 64 -17.43 3.25 5.05
N SER A 65 -18.30 2.24 5.26
CA SER A 65 -19.35 2.31 6.27
C SER A 65 -18.77 2.49 7.67
N ARG A 66 -17.80 1.65 8.04
CA ARG A 66 -17.11 1.74 9.34
C ARG A 66 -16.39 3.07 9.53
N ALA A 67 -15.65 3.52 8.51
CA ALA A 67 -14.91 4.78 8.56
C ALA A 67 -15.86 5.96 8.82
N LYS A 68 -17.01 6.01 8.13
CA LYS A 68 -18.03 7.05 8.33
C LYS A 68 -18.66 6.98 9.72
N ALA A 69 -19.01 5.77 10.19
CA ALA A 69 -19.63 5.58 11.50
C ALA A 69 -18.71 6.02 12.65
N GLN A 70 -17.41 5.72 12.56
CA GLN A 70 -16.41 6.01 13.59
C GLN A 70 -15.55 7.26 13.28
N LYS A 71 -15.95 8.06 12.29
CA LYS A 71 -15.22 9.24 11.78
C LYS A 71 -13.70 9.03 11.68
N ILE A 72 -13.30 7.90 11.10
CA ILE A 72 -11.90 7.46 11.07
C ILE A 72 -11.10 8.28 10.05
N VAL A 73 -9.95 8.77 10.46
CA VAL A 73 -8.89 9.28 9.59
C VAL A 73 -7.65 8.44 9.83
N GLN A 74 -7.19 7.76 8.79
CA GLN A 74 -5.95 6.99 8.79
C GLN A 74 -4.95 7.63 7.83
N THR A 75 -3.78 8.00 8.33
CA THR A 75 -2.70 8.62 7.56
C THR A 75 -1.46 7.75 7.59
N VAL A 76 -0.89 7.47 6.43
CA VAL A 76 0.32 6.66 6.29
C VAL A 76 1.42 7.46 5.61
N SER A 77 2.62 7.39 6.17
CA SER A 77 3.84 7.89 5.55
C SER A 77 4.90 6.79 5.47
N VAL A 78 5.73 6.83 4.42
CA VAL A 78 6.75 5.80 4.16
C VAL A 78 8.07 6.24 4.78
N ALA A 79 8.48 5.57 5.86
CA ALA A 79 9.74 5.82 6.57
C ALA A 79 10.95 5.17 5.86
N GLY A 80 10.73 4.01 5.21
CA GLY A 80 11.79 3.28 4.52
C GLY A 80 11.24 2.38 3.42
N VAL A 81 12.06 2.13 2.40
CA VAL A 81 11.77 1.15 1.34
C VAL A 81 13.04 0.38 1.00
N GLY A 82 12.90 -0.88 0.63
CA GLY A 82 13.99 -1.74 0.15
C GLY A 82 13.47 -2.80 -0.81
N VAL A 83 14.35 -3.32 -1.65
CA VAL A 83 14.02 -4.41 -2.58
C VAL A 83 14.39 -5.73 -1.92
N GLU A 84 13.44 -6.65 -1.84
CA GLU A 84 13.67 -8.02 -1.39
C GLU A 84 14.03 -8.94 -2.57
N ARG A 85 13.37 -8.73 -3.71
CA ARG A 85 13.60 -9.47 -4.96
C ARG A 85 13.28 -8.60 -6.16
N ALA A 86 14.07 -8.69 -7.23
CA ALA A 86 13.79 -7.98 -8.47
C ALA A 86 14.01 -8.87 -9.69
N GLU A 87 13.03 -8.84 -10.58
CA GLU A 87 13.01 -9.36 -11.94
C GLU A 87 12.56 -8.22 -12.86
N ALA A 88 12.69 -8.38 -14.18
CA ALA A 88 12.46 -7.29 -15.14
C ALA A 88 11.03 -6.72 -15.11
N ASP A 89 10.03 -7.53 -14.72
CA ASP A 89 8.61 -7.19 -14.71
C ASP A 89 7.93 -7.43 -13.35
N ARG A 90 8.66 -7.92 -12.35
CA ARG A 90 8.15 -8.20 -11.00
C ARG A 90 9.18 -7.85 -9.94
N VAL A 91 8.79 -7.04 -8.96
CA VAL A 91 9.67 -6.62 -7.86
C VAL A 91 8.93 -6.73 -6.54
N GLU A 92 9.56 -7.35 -5.56
CA GLU A 92 9.08 -7.40 -4.18
C GLU A 92 9.76 -6.29 -3.37
N VAL A 93 8.94 -5.39 -2.83
CA VAL A 93 9.38 -4.20 -2.10
C VAL A 93 8.94 -4.32 -0.66
N LEU A 94 9.90 -4.21 0.27
CA LEU A 94 9.64 -4.07 1.70
C LEU A 94 9.54 -2.58 2.05
N LEU A 95 8.55 -2.22 2.86
CA LEU A 95 8.31 -0.87 3.34
C LEU A 95 8.25 -0.84 4.86
N ILE A 96 8.81 0.22 5.44
CA ILE A 96 8.53 0.65 6.80
C ILE A 96 7.59 1.84 6.69
N VAL A 97 6.42 1.75 7.32
CA VAL A 97 5.39 2.78 7.27
C VAL A 97 5.01 3.25 8.66
N ASN A 98 4.86 4.56 8.83
CA ASN A 98 4.30 5.16 10.01
C ASN A 98 2.81 5.39 9.76
N MET A 99 1.96 4.86 10.63
CA MET A 99 0.51 4.93 10.54
C MET A 99 -0.04 5.70 11.74
N GLY A 100 -0.68 6.84 11.47
CA GLY A 100 -1.48 7.58 12.44
C GLY A 100 -2.97 7.33 12.19
N THR A 101 -3.73 7.12 13.26
CA THR A 101 -5.18 6.92 13.19
C THR A 101 -5.87 7.80 14.21
N VAL A 102 -6.90 8.52 13.76
CA VAL A 102 -7.84 9.26 14.61
C VAL A 102 -9.23 8.69 14.39
N LYS A 103 -9.97 8.38 15.45
CA LYS A 103 -11.35 7.88 15.36
C LYS A 103 -12.21 8.37 16.52
N GLU A 104 -13.51 8.45 16.29
CA GLU A 104 -14.53 8.67 17.29
C GLU A 104 -15.18 7.32 17.64
N THR A 105 -15.16 6.96 18.92
CA THR A 105 -15.83 5.75 19.42
C THR A 105 -17.04 6.17 20.23
N SER A 106 -18.21 5.65 19.89
CA SER A 106 -19.43 5.91 20.65
C SER A 106 -19.27 5.42 22.09
N GLY A 107 -19.49 6.32 23.07
CA GLY A 107 -19.45 6.01 24.50
C GLY A 107 -18.14 6.37 25.21
N GLU A 108 -17.14 6.90 24.50
CA GLU A 108 -15.94 7.49 25.11
C GLU A 108 -15.93 9.01 24.88
N ASP A 109 -15.67 9.79 25.93
CA ASP A 109 -15.51 11.24 25.82
C ASP A 109 -14.16 11.55 25.14
N GLY A 110 -14.19 11.74 23.81
CA GLY A 110 -13.08 12.29 23.04
C GLY A 110 -12.63 11.46 21.84
N LEU A 111 -11.69 12.03 21.07
CA LEU A 111 -11.08 11.37 19.93
C LEU A 111 -10.00 10.37 20.39
N GLN A 112 -10.07 9.14 19.90
CA GLN A 112 -8.99 8.17 20.07
C GLN A 112 -7.93 8.38 19.00
N GLN A 113 -6.68 8.50 19.45
CA GLN A 113 -5.52 8.63 18.57
C GLN A 113 -4.60 7.44 18.76
N GLY A 114 -4.14 6.87 17.65
CA GLY A 114 -3.17 5.78 17.62
C GLY A 114 -2.02 6.13 16.69
N PHE A 115 -0.82 5.70 17.06
CA PHE A 115 0.35 5.76 16.20
C PHE A 115 1.06 4.41 16.25
N THR A 116 1.36 3.86 15.08
CA THR A 116 2.08 2.58 14.96
C THR A 116 3.07 2.67 13.82
N GLN A 117 4.17 1.93 13.92
CA GLN A 117 5.08 1.71 12.81
C GLN A 117 4.95 0.25 12.37
N ASN A 118 4.56 0.05 11.12
CA ASN A 118 4.31 -1.27 10.57
C ASN A 118 5.28 -1.55 9.42
N ARG A 119 5.47 -2.84 9.16
CA ARG A 119 6.18 -3.32 7.97
C ARG A 119 5.16 -3.85 6.98
N ALA A 120 5.34 -3.53 5.72
CA ALA A 120 4.50 -4.02 4.64
C ALA A 120 5.36 -4.50 3.48
N ARG A 121 4.88 -5.52 2.78
CA ARG A 121 5.45 -5.96 1.50
C ARG A 121 4.45 -5.61 0.41
N LEU A 122 4.96 -5.02 -0.67
CA LEU A 122 4.24 -4.85 -1.92
C LEU A 122 4.91 -5.70 -2.99
N VAL A 123 4.11 -6.51 -3.67
CA VAL A 123 4.51 -7.14 -4.92
C VAL A 123 4.12 -6.19 -6.05
N MET A 124 5.13 -5.61 -6.67
CA MET A 124 4.98 -4.71 -7.82
C MET A 124 5.10 -5.52 -9.11
N VAL A 125 4.17 -5.32 -10.03
CA VAL A 125 4.24 -5.89 -11.38
C VAL A 125 4.16 -4.80 -12.43
N ARG A 126 4.94 -4.96 -13.51
CA ARG A 126 4.93 -4.02 -14.63
C ARG A 126 3.86 -4.46 -15.62
N GLN A 127 2.87 -3.60 -15.83
CA GLN A 127 1.91 -3.76 -16.91
C GLN A 127 2.02 -2.57 -17.85
N GLU A 128 2.26 -2.87 -19.12
CA GLU A 128 2.56 -1.90 -20.16
C GLU A 128 3.77 -1.02 -19.77
N SER A 129 3.52 0.17 -19.22
CA SER A 129 4.54 1.13 -18.77
C SER A 129 4.29 1.63 -17.34
N ARG A 130 3.46 0.95 -16.56
CA ARG A 130 3.15 1.30 -15.17
C ARG A 130 3.45 0.15 -14.23
N TRP A 131 3.99 0.50 -13.06
CA TRP A 131 4.13 -0.43 -11.94
C TRP A 131 2.86 -0.38 -11.10
N LEU A 132 2.19 -1.53 -10.96
CA LEU A 132 0.97 -1.71 -10.18
C LEU A 132 1.23 -2.70 -9.05
N VAL A 133 0.46 -2.58 -7.97
CA VAL A 133 0.52 -3.49 -6.83
C VAL A 133 -0.34 -4.71 -7.11
N ALA A 134 0.30 -5.86 -7.26
CA ALA A 134 -0.38 -7.15 -7.45
C ALA A 134 -0.74 -7.80 -6.11
N ASP A 135 0.05 -7.55 -5.07
CA ASP A 135 -0.18 -8.07 -3.73
C ASP A 135 0.30 -7.08 -2.67
N LEU A 136 -0.43 -7.03 -1.56
CA LEU A 136 -0.12 -6.24 -0.39
C LEU A 136 -0.28 -7.12 0.84
N SER A 137 0.80 -7.27 1.60
CA SER A 137 0.77 -7.95 2.89
C SER A 137 1.37 -7.05 3.95
N THR A 138 0.67 -6.94 5.07
CA THR A 138 1.25 -6.33 6.27
C THR A 138 2.02 -7.43 6.98
N LEU A 139 3.31 -7.23 7.19
CA LEU A 139 4.14 -8.10 8.03
C LEU A 139 3.86 -7.73 9.50
N LEU A 140 2.61 -7.94 9.91
CA LEU A 140 2.23 -7.89 11.31
C LEU A 140 2.69 -9.22 11.91
N GLY A 141 3.76 -9.19 12.68
CA GLY A 141 3.90 -10.16 13.75
C GLY A 141 2.65 -10.04 14.62
N THR A 142 1.98 -11.15 14.87
CA THR A 142 0.92 -11.23 15.88
C THR A 142 1.47 -10.64 17.18
N ALA A 143 0.80 -9.61 17.68
CA ALA A 143 1.02 -9.12 19.04
C ALA A 143 0.69 -10.22 20.04
#